data_AF-A0A182EYM5-F1
#
_entry.id   AF-A0A182EYM5-F1
#
_cell.length_a   1.000
_cell.length_b   1.000
_cell.length_c   1.000
_cell.angle_alpha   90.00
_cell.angle_beta   90.00
_cell.angle_gamma   90.00
#
_symmetry.space_group_name_H-M   'P 1'
#
loop_
_entity.id
_entity.type
_entity.pdbx_description
1 polymer ?
#
loop_
_entity_poly.entity_id
_entity_poly.type
_entity_poly.pdbx_seq_one_letter_code
_entity_poly.pdbx_strand_id
1 'polypeptide(L)'
;MSSSTSSESTIVVTDPVVPYMEMIPDGLYPGRAIVSRGAVLRDSYQKRFAIDFCCGLLIQGEHQDDKALHFNPRFDTSSSW
;
A
#
# COMPACT_ATOMS: atom_id res chain seq x y z
N MET A 1 21.80 -28.09 14.70
CA MET A 1 20.48 -27.46 14.46
C MET A 1 20.50 -26.89 13.07
N SER A 2 19.96 -27.60 12.09
CA SER A 2 19.87 -27.12 10.71
C SER A 2 18.75 -26.09 10.63
N SER A 3 19.11 -24.82 10.52
CA SER A 3 18.17 -23.77 10.15
C SER A 3 17.73 -24.04 8.71
N SER A 4 16.52 -24.55 8.54
CA SER A 4 15.83 -24.56 7.26
C SER A 4 15.42 -23.12 6.97
N THR A 5 16.17 -22.43 6.12
CA THR A 5 15.72 -21.16 5.54
C THR A 5 14.48 -21.46 4.70
N SER A 6 13.30 -21.08 5.20
CA SER A 6 12.09 -21.07 4.39
C SER A 6 12.35 -20.17 3.19
N SER A 7 12.17 -20.69 1.97
CA SER A 7 12.25 -19.90 0.76
C SER A 7 11.23 -18.75 0.86
N GLU A 8 11.71 -17.52 0.94
CA GLU A 8 10.86 -16.34 1.02
C GLU A 8 10.07 -16.22 -0.30
N SER A 9 8.78 -16.56 -0.26
CA SER A 9 7.90 -16.42 -1.40
C SER A 9 7.57 -14.94 -1.60
N THR A 10 8.15 -14.32 -2.63
CA THR A 10 7.78 -12.97 -3.04
C THR A 10 6.42 -13.00 -3.76
N ILE A 11 5.43 -12.31 -3.22
CA ILE A 11 4.16 -12.07 -3.90
C ILE A 11 4.35 -10.87 -4.83
N VAL A 12 4.06 -11.05 -6.12
CA VAL A 12 4.18 -10.01 -7.14
C VAL A 12 2.82 -9.80 -7.79
N VAL A 13 2.36 -8.54 -7.76
CA VAL A 13 1.14 -8.09 -8.43
C VAL A 13 1.58 -7.19 -9.59
N THR A 14 1.19 -7.55 -10.80
CA THR A 14 1.57 -6.83 -12.03
C THR A 14 0.39 -6.07 -12.61
N ASP A 15 0.62 -4.81 -12.98
CA ASP A 15 -0.35 -3.92 -13.65
C ASP A 15 -1.75 -3.89 -13.02
N PRO A 16 -1.87 -3.67 -11.68
CA PRO A 16 -3.18 -3.61 -11.05
C PRO A 16 -3.97 -2.37 -11.51
N VAL A 17 -5.28 -2.51 -11.65
CA VAL A 17 -6.19 -1.38 -11.88
C VAL A 17 -6.26 -0.54 -10.61
N VAL A 18 -6.09 0.78 -10.74
CA VAL A 18 -6.16 1.74 -9.61
C VAL A 18 -7.58 2.33 -9.52
N PRO A 19 -8.22 2.37 -8.33
CA PRO A 19 -7.68 2.00 -7.02
C PRO A 19 -7.54 0.49 -6.84
N TYR A 20 -6.41 0.08 -6.27
CA TYR A 20 -6.09 -1.32 -6.00
C TYR A 20 -6.12 -1.58 -4.49
N MET A 21 -6.68 -2.72 -4.11
CA MET A 21 -6.77 -3.17 -2.73
C MET A 21 -6.65 -4.69 -2.68
N GLU A 22 -5.81 -5.19 -1.79
CA GLU A 22 -5.69 -6.62 -1.51
C GLU A 22 -5.20 -6.85 -0.08
N MET A 23 -5.45 -8.05 0.44
CA MET A 23 -4.91 -8.48 1.73
C MET A 23 -3.39 -8.72 1.61
N ILE A 24 -2.63 -8.27 2.60
CA ILE A 24 -1.23 -8.69 2.76
C ILE A 24 -1.24 -10.07 3.42
N PRO A 25 -0.90 -11.17 2.72
CA PRO A 25 -1.01 -12.52 3.29
C PRO A 25 -0.11 -12.66 4.50
N ASP A 26 -0.59 -13.19 5.62
CA ASP A 26 0.12 -13.25 6.91
C ASP A 26 0.44 -11.89 7.58
N GLY A 27 -0.06 -10.77 7.03
CA GLY A 27 0.08 -9.43 7.62
C GLY A 27 1.50 -8.85 7.59
N LEU A 28 1.72 -7.72 8.26
CA LEU A 28 3.05 -7.11 8.38
C LEU A 28 3.81 -7.67 9.59
N TYR A 29 5.12 -7.91 9.44
CA TYR A 29 6.01 -8.31 10.53
C TYR A 29 7.41 -7.71 10.35
N PRO A 30 8.24 -7.61 11.42
CA PRO A 30 9.60 -7.10 11.32
C PRO A 30 10.43 -7.84 10.28
N GLY A 31 11.01 -7.10 9.33
CA GLY A 31 11.81 -7.65 8.23
C GLY A 31 11.04 -7.87 6.92
N ARG A 32 9.71 -7.79 6.91
CA ARG A 32 8.93 -7.81 5.67
C ARG A 32 9.04 -6.50 4.91
N ALA A 33 9.24 -6.57 3.60
CA ALA A 33 9.27 -5.42 2.71
C ALA A 33 8.10 -5.44 1.72
N ILE A 34 7.47 -4.28 1.51
CA ILE A 34 6.49 -4.05 0.44
C ILE A 34 7.06 -2.98 -0.48
N VAL A 35 7.15 -3.28 -1.77
CA VAL A 35 7.70 -2.39 -2.78
C VAL A 35 6.62 -2.05 -3.80
N SER A 36 6.22 -0.78 -3.85
CA SER A 36 5.33 -0.26 -4.88
C SER A 36 6.15 0.42 -5.98
N ARG A 37 5.92 0.05 -7.24
CA ARG A 37 6.57 0.65 -8.42
C ARG A 37 5.50 1.13 -9.39
N GLY A 38 5.69 2.34 -9.93
CA GLY A 38 4.76 2.93 -10.88
C GLY A 38 5.17 4.34 -11.30
N ALA A 39 4.27 5.03 -11.99
CA ALA A 39 4.44 6.41 -12.40
C ALA A 39 3.31 7.27 -11.82
N VAL A 40 3.66 8.49 -11.38
CA VAL A 40 2.66 9.48 -10.99
C VAL A 40 2.10 10.10 -12.26
N LEU A 41 0.79 9.95 -12.48
CA LEU A 41 0.10 10.57 -13.61
C LEU A 41 0.12 12.08 -13.47
N ARG A 42 0.45 12.79 -14.56
CA ARG A 42 0.34 14.24 -14.62
C ARG A 42 -1.11 14.61 -14.90
N ASP A 43 -1.90 14.71 -13.85
CA ASP A 43 -3.27 15.19 -13.91
C ASP A 43 -3.36 16.61 -13.33
N SER A 44 -4.08 17.50 -14.03
CA SER A 44 -4.38 18.85 -13.56
C SER A 44 -5.32 18.86 -12.35
N TYR A 45 -6.16 17.83 -12.22
CA TYR A 45 -7.19 17.71 -11.18
C TYR A 45 -6.74 16.82 -10.02
N GLN A 46 -6.10 15.68 -10.29
CA GLN A 46 -5.58 14.78 -9.26
C GLN A 46 -4.10 15.02 -8.96
N LYS A 47 -3.83 15.77 -7.89
CA LYS A 47 -2.46 16.13 -7.46
C LYS A 47 -1.89 15.24 -6.37
N ARG A 48 -2.52 14.09 -6.09
CA ARG A 48 -2.23 13.25 -4.92
C ARG A 48 -2.43 11.78 -5.25
N PHE A 49 -1.71 10.93 -4.55
CA PHE A 49 -2.01 9.50 -4.44
C PHE A 49 -1.82 9.06 -3.01
N ALA A 50 -2.44 7.94 -2.63
CA ALA A 50 -2.30 7.37 -1.31
C ALA A 50 -1.93 5.88 -1.40
N ILE A 51 -1.09 5.44 -0.47
CA ILE A 51 -0.85 4.04 -0.15
C ILE A 51 -1.19 3.87 1.33
N ASP A 52 -2.20 3.07 1.60
CA ASP A 52 -2.71 2.83 2.94
C ASP A 52 -2.44 1.39 3.35
N PHE A 53 -1.85 1.20 4.54
CA PHE A 53 -1.87 -0.08 5.23
C PHE A 53 -2.91 -0.03 6.33
N CYS A 54 -3.99 -0.76 6.12
CA CYS A 54 -5.13 -0.82 7.03
C CYS A 54 -5.09 -2.13 7.83
N CYS A 55 -5.53 -2.06 9.09
CA CYS A 55 -5.83 -3.21 9.91
C CYS A 55 -7.33 -3.54 9.79
N GLY A 56 -7.66 -4.82 9.68
CA GLY A 56 -9.05 -5.29 9.56
C GLY A 56 -9.40 -5.81 8.18
N LEU A 57 -10.29 -6.80 8.15
CA LEU A 57 -10.92 -7.28 6.93
C LEU A 57 -12.15 -6.40 6.66
N LEU A 58 -12.38 -6.03 5.40
CA LEU A 58 -13.67 -5.48 4.96
C LEU A 58 -14.75 -6.57 5.02
N ILE A 59 -15.04 -7.08 6.21
CA ILE A 59 -16.25 -7.87 6.45
C ILE A 59 -17.32 -6.84 6.80
N GLN A 60 -18.33 -6.71 5.94
CA GLN A 60 -19.41 -5.72 6.05
C GLN A 60 -19.00 -4.24 5.88
N GLY A 61 -18.12 -3.97 4.92
CA GLY A 61 -18.26 -2.76 4.09
C GLY A 61 -17.78 -1.40 4.63
N GLU A 62 -17.47 -1.18 5.90
CA GLU A 62 -17.33 0.22 6.37
C GLU A 62 -16.24 0.50 7.42
N HIS A 63 -15.12 -0.23 7.44
CA HIS A 63 -14.00 0.19 8.30
C HIS A 63 -12.67 0.18 7.55
N GLN A 64 -12.36 1.33 6.91
CA GLN A 64 -11.01 1.70 6.48
C GLN A 64 -10.33 2.62 7.51
N ASP A 65 -10.84 2.67 8.74
CA ASP A 65 -10.49 3.71 9.71
C ASP A 65 -9.17 3.41 10.45
N ASP A 66 -8.80 2.13 10.55
CA ASP A 66 -7.59 1.69 11.25
C ASP A 66 -6.37 1.67 10.31
N LYS A 67 -5.88 2.85 9.94
CA LYS A 67 -4.69 3.00 9.10
C LYS A 67 -3.41 2.96 9.95
N ALA A 68 -2.69 1.85 9.89
CA ALA A 68 -1.35 1.73 10.47
C ALA A 68 -0.34 2.64 9.75
N LEU A 69 -0.52 2.82 8.44
CA LEU A 69 0.26 3.76 7.62
C LEU A 69 -0.63 4.43 6.60
N HIS A 70 -0.55 5.76 6.51
CA HIS A 70 -1.14 6.56 5.44
C HIS A 70 -0.01 7.33 4.74
N PHE A 71 0.44 6.83 3.59
CA PHE A 71 1.44 7.51 2.77
C PHE A 71 0.74 8.28 1.65
N ASN A 72 0.73 9.61 1.74
CA ASN A 72 -0.06 10.47 0.83
C ASN A 72 0.78 11.62 0.27
N PRO A 73 1.64 11.35 -0.74
CA PRO A 73 2.35 12.41 -1.43
C PRO A 73 1.39 13.39 -2.11
N ARG A 74 1.68 14.68 -1.93
CA ARG A 74 0.89 15.77 -2.48
C ARG A 74 1.76 16.66 -3.35
N PHE A 75 1.34 16.83 -4.60
CA PHE A 75 1.98 17.68 -5.61
C PHE A 75 1.23 19.01 -5.75
N ASP A 76 0.73 19.52 -4.63
CA ASP A 76 -0.03 20.76 -4.60
C ASP A 76 0.89 21.93 -5.01
N THR A 77 0.48 22.68 -6.04
CA THR A 77 1.29 23.75 -6.63
C THR A 77 1.09 25.11 -5.95
N SER A 78 0.17 25.22 -5.01
CA SER A 78 -0.05 26.46 -4.25
C SER A 78 0.65 26.37 -2.90
N SER A 79 1.72 27.17 -2.75
CA SER A 79 2.29 27.51 -1.45
C SER A 79 1.33 28.45 -0.71
N SER A 80 0.30 27.88 -0.10
CA SER A 80 -0.44 28.54 0.97
C SER A 80 -0.24 27.70 2.21
N TRP A 81 0.90 27.93 2.86
CA TRP A 81 1.04 27.66 4.29
C TRP A 81 0.28 28.75 5.06
#